data_AF-A0A7C5G132-F1
#
_entry.id   AF-A0A7C5G132-F1
#
_cell.length_a   1.000
_cell.length_b   1.000
_cell.length_c   1.000
_cell.angle_alpha   90.00
_cell.angle_beta   90.00
_cell.angle_gamma   90.00
#
_symmetry.space_group_name_H-M   'P 1'
#
loop_
_entity.id
_entity.type
_entity.pdbx_description
1 polymer ?
#
loop_
_entity_poly.entity_id
_entity_poly.type
_entity_poly.pdbx_seq_one_letter_code
_entity_poly.pdbx_strand_id
1 'polypeptide(L)' 'MTRGRRKRYSPEQIIRKLRDAEAMLAAGKTIGEVCQALEISEATFHRWRNRAPTR' A
#
# COMPACT_ATOMS: atom_id res chain seq x y z
N MET A 1 -4.18 -24.47 -15.74
CA MET A 1 -3.84 -23.08 -16.07
C MET A 1 -3.42 -22.37 -14.78
N THR A 2 -2.12 -22.15 -14.62
CA THR A 2 -1.46 -21.87 -13.34
C THR A 2 -1.86 -20.49 -12.80
N ARG A 3 -2.61 -20.43 -11.68
CA ARG A 3 -2.80 -19.18 -10.94
C ARG A 3 -1.44 -18.79 -10.36
N GLY A 4 -0.69 -17.98 -11.11
CA GLY A 4 0.60 -17.46 -10.67
C GLY A 4 0.49 -16.96 -9.24
N ARG A 5 1.37 -17.46 -8.36
CA ARG A 5 1.55 -16.98 -6.99
C ARG A 5 2.01 -15.52 -7.07
N ARG A 6 1.08 -14.59 -7.31
CA ARG A 6 1.30 -13.19 -6.97
C ARG A 6 1.65 -13.22 -5.48
N LYS A 7 2.79 -12.68 -5.07
CA LYS A 7 3.08 -12.39 -3.66
C LYS A 7 1.92 -11.50 -3.19
N ARG A 8 0.88 -12.12 -2.62
CA ARG A 8 -0.28 -11.39 -2.12
C ARG A 8 0.17 -10.86 -0.79
N TYR A 9 0.26 -9.54 -0.68
CA TYR A 9 0.24 -8.93 0.63
C TYR A 9 -1.07 -9.35 1.30
N SER A 10 -0.96 -9.94 2.49
CA SER A 10 -2.14 -10.25 3.28
C SER A 10 -2.90 -8.96 3.56
N PRO A 11 -4.24 -9.00 3.70
CA PRO A 11 -5.03 -7.82 4.03
C PRO A 11 -4.46 -7.06 5.24
N GLU A 12 -3.98 -7.78 6.25
CA GLU A 12 -3.32 -7.22 7.43
C GLU A 12 -2.01 -6.48 7.10
N GLN A 13 -1.20 -7.01 6.18
CA GLN A 13 0.02 -6.33 5.74
C GLN A 13 -0.31 -5.06 4.95
N ILE A 14 -1.35 -5.09 4.13
CA ILE A 14 -1.83 -3.91 3.40
C ILE A 14 -2.31 -2.84 4.38
N ILE A 15 -3.12 -3.21 5.37
CA ILE A 15 -3.62 -2.27 6.39
C ILE A 15 -2.46 -1.65 7.19
N ARG A 16 -1.47 -2.44 7.60
CA ARG A 16 -0.27 -1.93 8.29
C ARG A 16 0.48 -0.92 7.43
N LYS A 17 0.79 -1.28 6.17
CA LYS A 17 1.48 -0.38 5.23
C LYS A 17 0.66 0.87 4.90
N LEU A 18 -0.67 0.78 4.82
CA LEU A 18 -1.53 1.94 4.62
C LEU A 18 -1.52 2.87 5.84
N ARG A 19 -1.47 2.34 7.07
CA ARG A 19 -1.33 3.16 8.29
C ARG A 19 0.03 3.84 8.37
N ASP A 20 1.11 3.12 8.05
CA ASP A 20 2.45 3.72 7.95
C ASP A 20 2.48 4.82 6.87
N ALA A 21 1.83 4.58 5.72
CA ALA A 21 1.67 5.59 4.68
C ALA A 21 0.94 6.83 5.20
N GLU A 22 -0.18 6.68 5.90
CA GLU A 22 -0.91 7.80 6.49
C GLU A 22 -0.07 8.57 7.51
N ALA A 23 0.69 7.89 8.38
CA ALA A 23 1.57 8.54 9.33
C ALA A 23 2.68 9.35 8.64
N MET A 24 3.25 8.82 7.56
CA MET A 24 4.25 9.52 6.76
C MET A 24 3.67 10.71 6.00
N LEU A 25 2.48 10.56 5.43
CA LEU A 25 1.76 11.66 4.77
C LEU A 25 1.42 12.76 5.79
N ALA A 26 1.00 12.39 7.00
CA ALA A 26 0.75 13.34 8.10
C ALA A 26 2.02 14.06 8.56
N ALA A 27 3.18 13.41 8.44
CA ALA A 27 4.49 14.04 8.65
C ALA A 27 4.94 14.94 7.48
N GLY A 28 4.10 15.13 6.46
CA GLY A 28 4.37 15.99 5.31
C GLY A 28 5.16 15.32 4.19
N LYS A 29 5.39 14.00 4.24
CA LYS A 29 6.07 13.28 3.15
C LYS A 29 5.18 13.18 1.92
N THR A 30 5.79 13.11 0.76
CA THR A 30 5.07 12.91 -0.50
C THR A 30 4.72 11.44 -0.73
N ILE A 31 3.72 11.17 -1.57
CA ILE A 31 3.34 9.80 -1.95
C ILE A 31 4.56 9.05 -2.54
N GLY A 32 5.42 9.71 -3.32
CA GLY A 32 6.63 9.11 -3.87
C GLY A 32 7.61 8.64 -2.79
N GLU A 33 7.85 9.45 -1.77
CA GLU A 33 8.70 9.07 -0.63
C GLU A 33 8.11 7.95 0.20
N VAL A 34 6.80 7.97 0.43
CA VAL A 34 6.08 6.90 1.12
C VAL A 34 6.17 5.60 0.34
N CYS A 35 5.99 5.67 -0.97
CA CYS A 35 6.08 4.55 -1.88
C CYS A 35 7.49 3.92 -1.86
N GLN A 36 8.51 4.77 -1.89
CA GLN A 36 9.91 4.37 -1.75
C GLN A 36 10.18 3.70 -0.40
N ALA A 37 9.73 4.32 0.70
CA ALA A 37 9.95 3.81 2.06
C ALA A 37 9.20 2.50 2.35
N LEU A 38 8.04 2.28 1.72
CA LEU A 38 7.26 1.05 1.86
C LEU A 38 7.67 -0.04 0.87
N GLU A 39 8.63 0.23 -0.01
CA GLU A 39 9.09 -0.65 -1.11
C GLU A 39 7.93 -1.14 -1.98
N ILE A 40 7.00 -0.23 -2.29
CA ILE A 40 5.87 -0.48 -3.18
C ILE A 40 5.97 0.44 -4.40
N SER A 41 5.08 0.25 -5.37
CA SER A 41 4.89 1.20 -6.47
C SER A 41 3.62 2.01 -6.24
N GLU A 42 3.55 3.23 -6.79
CA GLU A 42 2.40 4.12 -6.62
C GLU A 42 1.11 3.44 -7.12
N ALA A 43 1.19 2.70 -8.23
CA ALA A 43 0.09 1.89 -8.75
C ALA A 43 -0.43 0.85 -7.72
N THR A 44 0.45 0.28 -6.90
CA THR A 44 0.08 -0.65 -5.82
C THR A 44 -0.59 0.10 -4.68
N PHE A 45 -0.05 1.23 -4.27
CA PHE A 45 -0.63 2.09 -3.23
C PHE A 45 -2.05 2.57 -3.62
N HIS A 46 -2.23 3.10 -4.83
CA HIS A 46 -3.54 3.48 -5.36
C HIS A 46 -4.51 2.30 -5.43
N ARG A 47 -4.06 1.11 -5.86
CA ARG A 47 -4.88 -0.10 -5.83
C ARG A 47 -5.31 -0.49 -4.43
N TRP A 48 -4.44 -0.38 -3.44
CA TRP A 48 -4.79 -0.68 -2.05
C TRP A 48 -5.81 0.31 -1.51
N ARG A 49 -5.65 1.60 -1.82
CA ARG A 49 -6.60 2.64 -1.42
C ARG A 49 -7.98 2.45 -2.06
N ASN A 50 -8.03 1.99 -3.31
CA ASN A 50 -9.30 1.69 -4.00
C ASN A 50 -9.92 0.34 -3.61
N ARG A 51 -9.12 -0.61 -3.09
CA ARG A 51 -9.58 -1.95 -2.67
C ARG A 51 -9.88 -2.06 -1.20
N ALA A 52 -9.26 -1.24 -0.37
CA ALA A 52 -9.67 -1.10 1.02
C ALA A 52 -11.17 -0.79 0.95
N PRO A 53 -12.04 -1.60 1.58
CA PRO A 53 -13.43 -1.21 1.72
C PRO A 53 -13.38 0.13 2.46
N THR A 54 -13.57 1.22 1.71
CA THR A 54 -14.02 2.44 2.32
C THR A 54 -15.29 2.02 3.02
N ARG A 55 -15.26 2.17 4.34
CA ARG A 55 -16.28 1.67 5.25
C ARG A 55 -17.69 1.98 4.75
#